data_AF-A0A6B2BY07-F1
#
_entry.id   AF-A0A6B2BY07-F1
#
_cell.length_a   1.000
_cell.length_b   1.000
_cell.length_c   1.000
_cell.angle_alpha   90.00
_cell.angle_beta   90.00
_cell.angle_gamma   90.00
#
_symmetry.space_group_name_H-M   'P 1'
#
loop_
_entity.id
_entity.type
_entity.pdbx_description
1 polymer ?
#
loop_
_entity_poly.entity_id
_entity_poly.type
_entity_poly.pdbx_seq_one_letter_code
_entity_poly.pdbx_strand_id
1 'polypeptide(L)'
;MVYKSAGIIALMLILLIVFPQGSIASAQNYRQIIIISPGLYLFSSVNVYTGMNVTFSVYCNTSVNVYIMNGEQLSAFEEGLLLGYVYHANGSIISGNVGPLARGVYYLIILNNIGNFSAAISYTLSTVPVNVYAMHSSLPAPIGIADYGVQNNSGIIKPYTERFSEIAGEATIYKIKAYNSTPPSGVSQYSASLQLNSVLSVNTSAGTYYYWLQNVIMFNTNNNTMQLLNDLWNLSSKNSVLYSKDISGKGVLKLVGLDNVYIYGSNFRSYSLPMAAYLFIRVSWSPDSVTVSYGYSRNPVSANWYDNVTIKESGVKSAYMVVSGYSMDPRGTFFDSELVFGGGGNGEYTYFSEMNASLSMWYVLPNGSTEYPRALYGFGSDTVEMADDLSTEYINGVPWVYVGSGNFRPLTVYSAPTNFSIKASIKTHSYSYGEPVQINFSETSLNGIAPYTIYITLNGSVAASFTTYQQEFSKKVTFQNLNSGTYLLKIIVIDGINRTAYAGPFTVTVYPTLIERYYPIIYNVTTMTVVVLVVLGLYLSFRGKNGVQ
;
A
#
# COMPACT_ATOMS: atom_id res chain seq x y z
N MET A 1 57.33 13.36 -1.94
CA MET A 1 57.29 14.13 -3.20
C MET A 1 55.87 14.68 -3.33
N VAL A 2 55.56 15.81 -2.67
CA VAL A 2 55.39 17.19 -3.21
C VAL A 2 54.34 17.22 -4.33
N TYR A 3 53.14 17.80 -4.13
CA TYR A 3 52.80 19.24 -4.29
C TYR A 3 51.66 19.66 -3.34
N LYS A 4 51.85 20.65 -2.44
CA LYS A 4 51.35 22.07 -2.50
C LYS A 4 50.62 22.48 -3.79
N SER A 5 49.36 22.93 -3.69
CA SER A 5 48.96 24.36 -3.68
C SER A 5 47.52 24.61 -4.19
N ALA A 6 46.79 25.41 -3.40
CA ALA A 6 45.82 26.44 -3.79
C ALA A 6 44.54 26.08 -4.58
N GLY A 7 43.38 26.46 -4.04
CA GLY A 7 42.12 26.47 -4.77
C GLY A 7 40.89 26.88 -3.96
N ILE A 8 40.81 28.18 -3.65
CA ILE A 8 39.57 28.98 -3.52
C ILE A 8 38.56 28.55 -2.43
N ILE A 9 38.50 29.38 -1.39
CA ILE A 9 37.42 29.50 -0.41
C ILE A 9 36.16 30.00 -1.16
N ALA A 10 35.15 29.16 -1.28
CA ALA A 10 33.77 29.57 -1.48
C ALA A 10 32.99 29.22 -0.20
N LEU A 11 32.80 30.23 0.64
CA LEU A 11 32.05 30.16 1.88
C LEU A 11 30.55 30.04 1.53
N MET A 12 30.03 28.82 1.37
CA MET A 12 28.59 28.59 1.39
C MET A 12 28.15 28.35 2.83
N LEU A 13 27.56 29.39 3.41
CA LEU A 13 26.91 29.39 4.71
C LEU A 13 25.66 28.49 4.63
N ILE A 14 25.80 27.20 4.91
CA ILE A 14 24.64 26.33 5.16
C ILE A 14 24.25 26.56 6.63
N LEU A 15 23.16 27.27 6.85
CA LEU A 15 22.46 27.24 8.13
C LEU A 15 21.97 25.81 8.35
N LEU A 16 22.74 25.02 9.10
CA LEU A 16 22.24 23.82 9.77
C LEU A 16 21.30 24.27 10.89
N ILE A 17 20.00 24.30 10.60
CA ILE A 17 19.00 24.16 11.65
C ILE A 17 19.00 22.68 12.02
N VAL A 18 19.67 22.40 13.13
CA VAL A 18 19.70 21.10 13.79
C VAL A 18 18.31 20.82 14.35
N PHE A 19 17.56 19.94 13.69
CA PHE A 19 16.49 19.18 14.34
C PHE A 19 17.11 17.91 14.92
N PRO A 20 16.71 17.46 16.12
CA PRO A 20 17.18 16.20 16.67
C PRO A 20 16.71 15.06 15.75
N GLN A 21 17.69 14.40 15.11
CA GLN A 21 17.49 13.19 14.34
C GLN A 21 17.12 12.05 15.29
N GLY A 22 15.82 11.78 15.42
CA GLY A 22 15.37 10.42 15.67
C GLY A 22 15.61 9.58 14.42
N SER A 23 16.22 8.42 14.58
CA SER A 23 16.56 7.49 13.49
C SER A 23 15.28 6.93 12.86
N ILE A 24 14.77 7.54 11.80
CA ILE A 24 13.58 7.06 11.10
C ILE A 24 14.00 6.37 9.81
N ALA A 25 14.03 5.04 9.86
CA ALA A 25 14.02 4.17 8.68
C ALA A 25 12.55 3.79 8.36
N SER A 26 11.76 4.75 7.88
CA SER A 26 10.43 4.56 7.30
C SER A 26 10.45 5.05 5.84
N ALA A 27 9.49 4.58 5.02
CA ALA A 27 9.56 4.63 3.56
C ALA A 27 10.09 5.96 3.00
N GLN A 28 11.30 5.92 2.46
CA GLN A 28 11.94 7.10 1.93
C GLN A 28 11.38 7.40 0.54
N ASN A 29 10.33 8.21 0.49
CA ASN A 29 9.89 8.89 -0.73
C ASN A 29 10.86 10.06 -1.02
N TYR A 30 12.09 9.76 -1.42
CA TYR A 30 13.01 10.78 -1.94
C TYR A 30 12.58 11.21 -3.34
N ARG A 31 11.70 12.21 -3.42
CA ARG A 31 11.59 13.05 -4.63
C ARG A 31 12.70 14.12 -4.66
N GLN A 32 13.90 13.78 -4.22
CA GLN A 32 15.11 14.54 -4.48
C GLN A 32 15.88 13.82 -5.59
N ILE A 33 16.33 14.59 -6.57
CA ILE A 33 17.21 14.07 -7.61
C ILE A 33 18.61 14.00 -7.01
N ILE A 34 19.17 12.79 -6.94
CA ILE A 34 20.54 12.55 -6.50
C ILE A 34 21.41 12.32 -7.73
N ILE A 35 22.57 12.97 -7.79
CA ILE A 35 23.52 12.81 -8.88
C ILE A 35 24.64 11.85 -8.45
N ILE A 36 24.84 10.76 -9.20
CA ILE A 36 25.93 9.80 -8.98
C ILE A 36 26.89 9.80 -10.18
N SER A 37 28.18 10.02 -9.94
CA SER A 37 29.22 9.93 -10.99
C SER A 37 29.43 8.49 -11.49
N PRO A 38 29.97 8.29 -12.71
CA PRO A 38 30.32 6.97 -13.20
C PRO A 38 31.25 6.21 -12.24
N GLY A 39 31.01 4.92 -12.07
CA GLY A 39 31.73 4.03 -11.15
C GLY A 39 31.30 4.13 -9.68
N LEU A 40 30.46 5.11 -9.31
CA LEU A 40 29.95 5.26 -7.95
C LEU A 40 28.56 4.64 -7.78
N TYR A 41 28.19 4.38 -6.54
CA TYR A 41 26.88 3.88 -6.15
C TYR A 41 26.30 4.70 -4.99
N LEU A 42 24.99 4.59 -4.81
CA LEU A 42 24.30 4.94 -3.57
C LEU A 42 23.60 3.69 -3.04
N PHE A 43 23.31 3.68 -1.75
CA PHE A 43 22.47 2.65 -1.17
C PHE A 43 21.52 3.20 -0.11
N SER A 44 20.46 2.46 0.17
CA SER A 44 19.47 2.78 1.20
C SER A 44 18.94 1.52 1.85
N SER A 45 18.84 1.53 3.18
CA SER A 45 18.44 0.36 3.96
C SER A 45 16.94 0.34 4.23
N VAL A 46 16.38 -0.86 4.38
CA VAL A 46 15.01 -1.09 4.84
C VAL A 46 14.97 -2.26 5.81
N ASN A 47 14.25 -2.07 6.93
CA ASN A 47 14.01 -3.12 7.91
C ASN A 47 12.89 -4.04 7.43
N VAL A 48 13.17 -5.34 7.38
CA VAL A 48 12.25 -6.36 6.89
C VAL A 48 11.95 -7.35 8.01
N TYR A 49 10.66 -7.63 8.21
CA TYR A 49 10.21 -8.72 9.06
C TYR A 49 9.89 -9.94 8.19
N THR A 50 9.96 -11.13 8.79
CA THR A 50 9.69 -12.39 8.09
C THR A 50 8.35 -12.33 7.35
N GLY A 51 8.38 -12.64 6.05
CA GLY A 51 7.19 -12.65 5.20
C GLY A 51 6.88 -11.33 4.50
N MET A 52 7.60 -10.25 4.79
CA MET A 52 7.52 -9.01 4.01
C MET A 52 8.38 -9.09 2.74
N ASN A 53 8.01 -8.27 1.77
CA ASN A 53 8.78 -8.00 0.58
C ASN A 53 9.35 -6.58 0.63
N VAL A 54 10.48 -6.38 -0.06
CA VAL A 54 11.01 -5.05 -0.37
C VAL A 54 10.44 -4.59 -1.71
N THR A 55 9.85 -3.40 -1.73
CA THR A 55 9.35 -2.77 -2.95
C THR A 55 10.10 -1.49 -3.24
N PHE A 56 10.42 -1.26 -4.50
CA PHE A 56 11.16 -0.07 -4.92
C PHE A 56 10.83 0.33 -6.36
N SER A 57 11.06 1.60 -6.66
CA SER A 57 11.08 2.15 -8.01
C SER A 57 12.29 3.07 -8.16
N VAL A 58 13.01 2.98 -9.27
CA VAL A 58 14.19 3.76 -9.59
C VAL A 58 14.00 4.38 -10.98
N TYR A 59 14.14 5.69 -11.06
CA TYR A 59 14.03 6.49 -12.29
C TYR A 59 15.33 7.27 -12.49
N CYS A 60 15.93 7.10 -13.66
CA CYS A 60 17.23 7.65 -14.00
C CYS A 60 17.23 8.24 -15.41
N ASN A 61 18.07 9.24 -15.65
CA ASN A 61 18.35 9.76 -17.00
C ASN A 61 19.24 8.84 -17.86
N THR A 62 19.93 7.87 -17.24
CA THR A 62 20.82 6.90 -17.88
C THR A 62 20.57 5.51 -17.29
N SER A 63 21.06 4.47 -17.95
CA SER A 63 20.97 3.10 -17.43
C SER A 63 21.91 2.90 -16.24
N VAL A 64 21.39 2.28 -15.18
CA VAL A 64 22.12 1.93 -13.95
C VAL A 64 21.92 0.46 -13.63
N ASN A 65 22.78 -0.11 -12.80
CA ASN A 65 22.53 -1.41 -12.15
C ASN A 65 21.81 -1.18 -10.81
N VAL A 66 20.81 -2.00 -10.53
CA VAL A 66 20.05 -1.97 -9.28
C VAL A 66 20.11 -3.34 -8.62
N TYR A 67 20.47 -3.37 -7.35
CA TYR A 67 20.54 -4.58 -6.54
C TYR A 67 19.69 -4.46 -5.28
N ILE A 68 19.15 -5.60 -4.83
CA ILE A 68 18.78 -5.80 -3.43
C ILE A 68 19.79 -6.75 -2.82
N MET A 69 20.39 -6.35 -1.70
CA MET A 69 21.38 -7.14 -0.96
C MET A 69 21.04 -7.20 0.52
N ASN A 70 21.47 -8.25 1.21
CA ASN A 70 21.54 -8.27 2.68
C ASN A 70 22.87 -7.63 3.16
N GLY A 71 23.08 -7.55 4.48
CA GLY A 71 24.29 -6.93 5.04
C GLY A 71 25.60 -7.60 4.61
N GLU A 72 25.65 -8.93 4.59
CA GLU A 72 26.85 -9.68 4.18
C GLU A 72 27.21 -9.44 2.71
N GLN A 73 26.20 -9.45 1.83
CA GLN A 73 26.35 -9.18 0.40
C GLN A 73 26.79 -7.73 0.14
N LEU A 74 26.24 -6.75 0.88
CA LEU A 74 26.67 -5.36 0.78
C LEU A 74 28.13 -5.21 1.22
N SER A 75 28.53 -5.77 2.37
CA SER A 75 29.91 -5.68 2.84
C SER A 75 30.90 -6.24 1.81
N ALA A 76 30.59 -7.38 1.19
CA ALA A 76 31.42 -7.92 0.13
C ALA A 76 31.45 -7.01 -1.12
N PHE A 77 30.29 -6.44 -1.51
CA PHE A 77 30.20 -5.50 -2.63
C PHE A 77 31.09 -4.27 -2.41
N GLU A 78 31.14 -3.74 -1.19
CA GLU A 78 32.00 -2.60 -0.82
C GLU A 78 33.50 -2.94 -0.88
N GLU A 79 33.86 -4.21 -0.66
CA GLU A 79 35.23 -4.73 -0.83
C GLU A 79 35.59 -5.03 -2.30
N GLY A 80 34.67 -4.77 -3.25
CA GLY A 80 34.85 -5.08 -4.66
C GLY A 80 34.61 -6.57 -5.01
N LEU A 81 34.04 -7.34 -4.08
CA LEU A 81 33.66 -8.73 -4.27
C LEU A 81 32.16 -8.84 -4.55
N LEU A 82 31.73 -9.67 -5.50
CA LEU A 82 30.30 -9.88 -5.76
C LEU A 82 29.87 -11.27 -5.26
N LEU A 83 29.48 -11.37 -3.98
CA LEU A 83 29.00 -12.62 -3.35
C LEU A 83 27.52 -12.95 -3.67
N GLY A 84 27.05 -12.52 -4.84
CA GLY A 84 25.65 -12.64 -5.25
C GLY A 84 24.76 -11.50 -4.75
N TYR A 85 23.46 -11.63 -5.00
CA TYR A 85 22.45 -10.63 -4.68
C TYR A 85 21.11 -11.32 -4.43
N VAL A 86 20.22 -10.66 -3.68
CA VAL A 86 18.82 -11.10 -3.54
C VAL A 86 18.04 -10.81 -4.82
N TYR A 87 18.34 -9.67 -5.45
CA TYR A 87 17.74 -9.24 -6.71
C TYR A 87 18.72 -8.40 -7.51
N HIS A 88 18.65 -8.47 -8.84
CA HIS A 88 19.38 -7.61 -9.75
C HIS A 88 18.54 -7.27 -10.99
N ALA A 89 18.62 -6.03 -11.44
CA ALA A 89 18.15 -5.58 -12.74
C ALA A 89 18.98 -4.39 -13.24
N ASN A 90 18.85 -4.06 -14.52
CA ASN A 90 19.45 -2.86 -15.10
C ASN A 90 18.47 -2.11 -16.01
N GLY A 91 18.74 -0.83 -16.25
CA GLY A 91 17.90 0.06 -17.03
C GLY A 91 17.80 1.47 -16.44
N SER A 92 17.01 2.32 -17.08
CA SER A 92 16.73 3.70 -16.64
C SER A 92 15.44 3.84 -15.85
N ILE A 93 14.55 2.85 -15.94
CA ILE A 93 13.30 2.76 -15.16
C ILE A 93 13.19 1.33 -14.67
N ILE A 94 13.38 1.12 -13.37
CA ILE A 94 13.39 -0.21 -12.76
C ILE A 94 12.43 -0.16 -11.57
N SER A 95 11.56 -1.14 -11.47
CA SER A 95 10.75 -1.35 -10.26
C SER A 95 10.77 -2.82 -9.88
N GLY A 96 10.66 -3.10 -8.59
CA GLY A 96 10.76 -4.45 -8.07
C GLY A 96 9.90 -4.67 -6.84
N ASN A 97 9.49 -5.91 -6.67
CA ASN A 97 8.85 -6.43 -5.48
C ASN A 97 9.55 -7.75 -5.14
N VAL A 98 10.41 -7.73 -4.12
CA VAL A 98 11.39 -8.77 -3.83
C VAL A 98 11.07 -9.40 -2.49
N GLY A 99 10.64 -10.66 -2.51
CA GLY A 99 10.33 -11.45 -1.32
C GLY A 99 9.36 -12.60 -1.61
N PRO A 100 8.83 -13.27 -0.58
CA PRO A 100 9.00 -12.98 0.85
C PRO A 100 10.44 -13.17 1.33
N LEU A 101 10.89 -12.27 2.20
CA LEU A 101 12.24 -12.28 2.75
C LEU A 101 12.26 -12.72 4.21
N ALA A 102 13.42 -13.19 4.66
CA ALA A 102 13.68 -13.46 6.07
C ALA A 102 13.79 -12.12 6.83
N ARG A 103 13.56 -12.15 8.14
CA ARG A 103 13.80 -10.98 8.99
C ARG A 103 15.25 -10.51 8.85
N GLY A 104 15.45 -9.22 8.60
CA GLY A 104 16.78 -8.62 8.49
C GLY A 104 16.74 -7.20 7.94
N VAL A 105 17.93 -6.64 7.72
CA VAL A 105 18.10 -5.37 7.01
C VAL A 105 18.51 -5.68 5.58
N TYR A 106 17.81 -5.08 4.63
CA TYR A 106 18.11 -5.18 3.20
C TYR A 106 18.44 -3.81 2.63
N TYR A 107 19.22 -3.80 1.56
CA TYR A 107 19.78 -2.59 0.97
C TYR A 107 19.41 -2.54 -0.51
N LEU A 108 18.77 -1.44 -0.92
CA LEU A 108 18.67 -1.05 -2.32
C LEU A 108 19.98 -0.38 -2.71
N ILE A 109 20.68 -0.92 -3.69
CA ILE A 109 21.95 -0.37 -4.20
C ILE A 109 21.73 0.06 -5.65
N ILE A 110 22.09 1.30 -5.97
CA ILE A 110 22.00 1.85 -7.33
C ILE A 110 23.41 2.22 -7.78
N LEU A 111 23.97 1.44 -8.69
CA LEU A 111 25.34 1.55 -9.18
C LEU A 111 25.35 2.14 -10.60
N ASN A 112 26.06 3.25 -10.78
CA ASN A 112 26.23 3.89 -12.09
C ASN A 112 27.50 3.40 -12.78
N ASN A 113 27.49 2.18 -13.33
CA ASN A 113 28.65 1.59 -14.02
C ASN A 113 28.34 1.06 -15.43
N ILE A 114 27.18 1.39 -16.00
CA ILE A 114 26.81 0.98 -17.36
C ILE A 114 27.23 2.03 -18.39
N GLY A 115 27.04 3.32 -18.06
CA GLY A 115 27.39 4.45 -18.92
C GLY A 115 28.52 5.29 -18.36
N ASN A 116 29.03 6.21 -19.19
CA ASN A 116 30.09 7.15 -18.83
C ASN A 116 29.58 8.51 -18.36
N PHE A 117 28.27 8.64 -18.10
CA PHE A 117 27.63 9.89 -17.68
C PHE A 117 27.16 9.80 -16.23
N SER A 118 27.12 10.95 -15.54
CA SER A 118 26.50 11.00 -14.23
C SER A 118 25.01 10.65 -14.31
N ALA A 119 24.55 9.80 -13.39
CA ALA A 119 23.16 9.39 -13.27
C ALA A 119 22.42 10.35 -12.35
N ALA A 120 21.34 10.96 -12.86
CA ALA A 120 20.38 11.72 -12.08
C ALA A 120 19.23 10.80 -11.68
N ILE A 121 19.11 10.52 -10.39
CA ILE A 121 18.33 9.41 -9.85
C ILE A 121 17.23 9.92 -8.93
N SER A 122 16.03 9.39 -9.09
CA SER A 122 14.90 9.50 -8.17
C SER A 122 14.43 8.09 -7.84
N TYR A 123 14.21 7.77 -6.57
CA TYR A 123 13.79 6.43 -6.18
C TYR A 123 12.85 6.40 -4.98
N THR A 124 12.15 5.27 -4.83
CA THR A 124 11.35 4.91 -3.65
C THR A 124 11.81 3.57 -3.11
N LEU A 125 11.73 3.40 -1.79
CA LEU A 125 12.02 2.15 -1.09
C LEU A 125 11.05 1.98 0.07
N SER A 126 10.36 0.84 0.11
CA SER A 126 9.38 0.50 1.15
C SER A 126 9.26 -1.01 1.33
N THR A 127 8.42 -1.44 2.29
CA THR A 127 8.04 -2.84 2.46
C THR A 127 6.58 -3.07 2.12
N VAL A 128 6.25 -4.29 1.73
CA VAL A 128 4.88 -4.80 1.66
C VAL A 128 4.82 -6.14 2.41
N PRO A 129 4.02 -6.27 3.48
CA PRO A 129 3.24 -5.22 4.15
C PRO A 129 4.07 -4.05 4.65
N VAL A 130 3.41 -2.91 4.91
CA VAL A 130 4.04 -1.77 5.59
C VAL A 130 4.60 -2.22 6.94
N ASN A 131 5.78 -1.70 7.28
CA ASN A 131 6.37 -1.94 8.58
C ASN A 131 5.67 -1.06 9.62
N VAL A 132 4.75 -1.66 10.40
CA VAL A 132 4.01 -0.96 11.47
C VAL A 132 4.92 -0.36 12.55
N TYR A 133 6.16 -0.82 12.67
CA TYR A 133 7.15 -0.32 13.63
C TYR A 133 8.00 0.83 13.09
N ALA A 134 7.70 1.34 11.89
CA ALA A 134 8.55 2.31 11.23
C ALA A 134 8.53 3.70 11.90
N MET A 135 7.44 4.03 12.61
CA MET A 135 7.28 5.29 13.34
C MET A 135 7.50 5.11 14.85
N HIS A 136 6.90 4.06 15.44
CA HIS A 136 7.06 3.75 16.86
C HIS A 136 7.36 2.28 17.08
N SER A 137 8.30 2.02 18.00
CA SER A 137 8.62 0.66 18.48
C SER A 137 8.86 0.60 20.00
N SER A 138 8.72 1.73 20.68
CA SER A 138 8.83 1.92 22.12
C SER A 138 8.05 3.17 22.53
N LEU A 139 7.78 3.32 23.83
CA LEU A 139 7.28 4.57 24.40
C LEU A 139 8.34 5.68 24.30
N PRO A 140 7.93 6.97 24.30
CA PRO A 140 6.54 7.44 24.18
C PRO A 140 5.98 7.17 22.78
N ALA A 141 4.70 6.80 22.71
CA ALA A 141 3.97 6.55 21.47
C ALA A 141 2.47 6.78 21.69
N PRO A 142 1.66 6.98 20.65
CA PRO A 142 0.20 6.93 20.80
C PRO A 142 -0.22 5.53 21.25
N ILE A 143 -0.92 5.37 22.38
CA ILE A 143 -1.27 4.04 22.94
C ILE A 143 -2.78 3.84 22.95
N GLY A 144 -3.24 2.71 22.42
CA GLY A 144 -4.65 2.39 22.30
C GLY A 144 -4.86 1.21 21.36
N ILE A 145 -5.73 1.36 20.38
CA ILE A 145 -5.90 0.38 19.30
C ILE A 145 -5.72 1.00 17.93
N ALA A 146 -4.98 0.34 17.04
CA ALA A 146 -4.83 0.77 15.65
C ALA A 146 -4.97 -0.39 14.67
N ASP A 147 -5.53 -0.09 13.50
CA ASP A 147 -5.58 -0.96 12.34
C ASP A 147 -4.73 -0.38 11.20
N TYR A 148 -3.56 -0.98 11.00
CA TYR A 148 -2.61 -0.64 9.94
C TYR A 148 -2.93 -1.28 8.58
N GLY A 149 -3.96 -2.11 8.50
CA GLY A 149 -4.18 -2.99 7.35
C GLY A 149 -3.15 -4.11 7.29
N VAL A 150 -2.53 -4.46 8.42
CA VAL A 150 -1.46 -5.47 8.51
C VAL A 150 -1.83 -6.55 9.51
N GLN A 151 -2.12 -7.75 9.05
CA GLN A 151 -2.36 -8.90 9.90
C GLN A 151 -1.05 -9.61 10.23
N ASN A 152 -0.89 -10.07 11.46
CA ASN A 152 0.19 -10.97 11.86
C ASN A 152 -0.40 -12.27 12.41
N ASN A 153 -0.23 -13.37 11.68
CA ASN A 153 -0.61 -14.69 12.15
C ASN A 153 0.63 -15.57 12.29
N SER A 154 1.05 -15.83 13.52
CA SER A 154 2.16 -16.73 13.84
C SER A 154 3.46 -16.39 13.10
N GLY A 155 3.74 -15.09 12.91
CA GLY A 155 4.94 -14.60 12.22
C GLY A 155 4.79 -14.45 10.70
N ILE A 156 3.63 -14.79 10.13
CA ILE A 156 3.30 -14.49 8.73
C ILE A 156 2.55 -13.16 8.71
N ILE A 157 3.19 -12.13 8.15
CA ILE A 157 2.65 -10.77 8.07
C ILE A 157 1.97 -10.56 6.72
N LYS A 158 0.74 -10.05 6.70
CA LYS A 158 -0.12 -9.97 5.52
C LYS A 158 -0.83 -8.63 5.39
N PRO A 159 -0.86 -8.00 4.21
CA PRO A 159 -1.52 -6.72 4.04
C PRO A 159 -2.98 -6.93 3.61
N TYR A 160 -3.88 -6.08 4.08
CA TYR A 160 -5.24 -5.94 3.57
C TYR A 160 -5.56 -4.47 3.37
N THR A 161 -6.63 -4.24 2.61
CA THR A 161 -7.23 -2.91 2.45
C THR A 161 -8.67 -3.02 2.87
N GLU A 162 -9.15 -2.02 3.60
CA GLU A 162 -10.55 -1.89 3.98
C GLU A 162 -11.03 -0.49 3.61
N ARG A 163 -12.28 -0.40 3.14
CA ARG A 163 -12.87 0.87 2.70
C ARG A 163 -14.22 1.07 3.35
N PHE A 164 -14.40 2.19 4.03
CA PHE A 164 -15.60 2.45 4.83
C PHE A 164 -16.05 3.91 4.72
N SER A 165 -17.33 4.14 4.96
CA SER A 165 -17.96 5.47 4.91
C SER A 165 -18.09 6.10 6.30
N GLU A 166 -18.04 5.28 7.36
CA GLU A 166 -18.03 5.75 8.74
C GLU A 166 -17.13 4.88 9.60
N ILE A 167 -16.47 5.51 10.57
CA ILE A 167 -15.72 4.85 11.63
C ILE A 167 -16.23 5.36 12.97
N ALA A 168 -16.34 4.45 13.92
CA ALA A 168 -16.67 4.76 15.29
C ALA A 168 -15.63 4.17 16.24
N GLY A 169 -15.22 4.97 17.21
CA GLY A 169 -14.37 4.56 18.32
C GLY A 169 -15.13 4.70 19.62
N GLU A 170 -15.12 3.63 20.42
CA GLU A 170 -15.71 3.59 21.76
C GLU A 170 -14.61 3.46 22.81
N ALA A 171 -14.71 4.26 23.86
CA ALA A 171 -13.93 4.11 25.07
C ALA A 171 -14.84 4.14 26.30
N THR A 172 -14.71 3.15 27.18
CA THR A 172 -15.22 3.24 28.55
C THR A 172 -14.06 3.51 29.48
N ILE A 173 -13.97 4.73 29.98
CA ILE A 173 -12.85 5.21 30.80
C ILE A 173 -13.28 5.15 32.27
N TYR A 174 -12.56 4.38 33.08
CA TYR A 174 -12.76 4.25 34.52
C TYR A 174 -11.84 5.16 35.32
N LYS A 175 -10.60 5.35 34.84
CA LYS A 175 -9.58 6.21 35.46
C LYS A 175 -8.74 6.86 34.36
N ILE A 176 -8.38 8.14 34.56
CA ILE A 176 -7.43 8.86 33.73
C ILE A 176 -6.77 9.97 34.56
N LYS A 177 -5.44 9.98 34.65
CA LYS A 177 -4.64 11.09 35.18
C LYS A 177 -3.35 11.20 34.40
N ALA A 178 -3.12 12.39 33.85
CA ALA A 178 -1.93 12.70 33.07
C ALA A 178 -1.22 13.92 33.66
N TYR A 179 0.10 13.93 33.56
CA TYR A 179 0.91 15.08 33.96
C TYR A 179 2.17 15.19 33.10
N ASN A 180 2.42 16.38 32.58
CA ASN A 180 3.69 16.78 32.00
C ASN A 180 4.14 18.08 32.70
N SER A 181 5.34 18.08 33.31
CA SER A 181 5.87 19.27 33.98
C SER A 181 6.26 20.38 33.01
N THR A 182 6.55 20.04 31.75
CA THR A 182 7.04 20.94 30.71
C THR A 182 6.25 20.75 29.40
N PRO A 183 4.94 21.01 29.40
CA PRO A 183 4.11 20.86 28.22
C PRO A 183 4.46 21.93 27.17
N PRO A 184 4.17 21.69 25.88
CA PRO A 184 4.27 22.72 24.86
C PRO A 184 3.45 23.97 25.20
N SER A 185 3.84 25.11 24.63
CA SER A 185 3.12 26.38 24.85
C SER A 185 1.64 26.25 24.47
N GLY A 186 0.76 26.73 25.36
CA GLY A 186 -0.69 26.68 25.17
C GLY A 186 -1.34 25.34 25.54
N VAL A 187 -0.56 24.37 26.03
CA VAL A 187 -1.06 23.07 26.49
C VAL A 187 -0.99 23.00 28.02
N SER A 188 -2.03 22.45 28.64
CA SER A 188 -2.12 22.27 30.09
C SER A 188 -1.17 21.18 30.56
N GLN A 189 -0.51 21.36 31.71
CA GLN A 189 0.32 20.31 32.34
C GLN A 189 -0.46 19.03 32.64
N TYR A 190 -1.79 19.10 32.74
CA TYR A 190 -2.65 17.96 33.08
C TYR A 190 -3.43 17.43 31.87
N SER A 191 -2.99 17.81 30.67
CA SER A 191 -3.68 17.48 29.44
C SER A 191 -3.42 16.04 29.01
N ALA A 192 -4.46 15.43 28.47
CA ALA A 192 -4.43 14.15 27.77
C ALA A 192 -5.48 14.18 26.66
N SER A 193 -5.43 13.24 25.73
CA SER A 193 -6.43 13.11 24.68
C SER A 193 -6.83 11.67 24.44
N LEU A 194 -8.05 11.48 23.93
CA LEU A 194 -8.50 10.29 23.21
C LEU A 194 -8.80 10.72 21.78
N GLN A 195 -8.14 10.09 20.81
CA GLN A 195 -8.13 10.51 19.41
C GLN A 195 -8.60 9.36 18.53
N LEU A 196 -9.63 9.61 17.73
CA LEU A 196 -10.04 8.74 16.63
C LEU A 196 -9.52 9.34 15.34
N ASN A 197 -8.57 8.67 14.70
CA ASN A 197 -7.93 9.13 13.47
C ASN A 197 -8.21 8.16 12.31
N SER A 198 -8.29 8.68 11.09
CA SER A 198 -8.48 7.88 9.87
C SER A 198 -8.05 8.66 8.62
N VAL A 199 -7.69 7.96 7.55
CA VAL A 199 -7.34 8.57 6.26
C VAL A 199 -8.51 8.50 5.29
N LEU A 200 -8.93 9.66 4.78
CA LEU A 200 -9.89 9.83 3.71
C LEU A 200 -9.19 9.81 2.34
N SER A 201 -9.68 8.97 1.43
CA SER A 201 -9.33 8.97 0.00
C SER A 201 -10.47 9.61 -0.80
N VAL A 202 -10.14 10.64 -1.61
CA VAL A 202 -11.07 11.31 -2.54
C VAL A 202 -10.58 11.10 -3.96
N ASN A 203 -11.30 10.29 -4.73
CA ASN A 203 -10.97 10.01 -6.12
C ASN A 203 -11.75 10.96 -7.03
N THR A 204 -11.04 11.72 -7.87
CA THR A 204 -11.63 12.69 -8.80
C THR A 204 -11.31 12.34 -10.26
N SER A 205 -11.75 13.17 -11.19
CA SER A 205 -11.31 13.12 -12.59
C SER A 205 -9.85 13.54 -12.78
N ALA A 206 -9.28 14.34 -11.88
CA ALA A 206 -7.93 14.86 -11.95
C ALA A 206 -6.88 14.01 -11.21
N GLY A 207 -7.31 13.19 -10.25
CA GLY A 207 -6.41 12.34 -9.47
C GLY A 207 -7.05 11.87 -8.16
N THR A 208 -6.22 11.35 -7.26
CA THR A 208 -6.65 10.97 -5.91
C THR A 208 -6.03 11.92 -4.89
N TYR A 209 -6.85 12.45 -4.00
CA TYR A 209 -6.43 13.26 -2.87
C TYR A 209 -6.61 12.48 -1.58
N TYR A 210 -5.75 12.74 -0.60
CA TYR A 210 -5.79 12.12 0.70
C TYR A 210 -5.88 13.18 1.80
N TYR A 211 -6.69 12.91 2.82
CA TYR A 211 -6.84 13.78 3.97
C TYR A 211 -6.76 12.96 5.26
N TRP A 212 -6.00 13.45 6.24
CA TRP A 212 -6.01 12.88 7.58
C TRP A 212 -7.13 13.53 8.37
N LEU A 213 -7.98 12.71 8.97
CA LEU A 213 -9.14 13.11 9.73
C LEU A 213 -8.91 12.74 11.19
N GLN A 214 -9.10 13.69 12.09
CA GLN A 214 -8.91 13.47 13.51
C GLN A 214 -10.11 14.01 14.29
N ASN A 215 -10.67 13.19 15.17
CA ASN A 215 -11.75 13.53 16.10
C ASN A 215 -11.28 13.24 17.52
N VAL A 216 -11.28 14.26 18.39
CA VAL A 216 -10.55 14.20 19.67
C VAL A 216 -11.44 14.61 20.82
N ILE A 217 -11.29 13.90 21.94
CA ILE A 217 -11.64 14.40 23.26
C ILE A 217 -10.34 14.79 23.95
N MET A 218 -10.18 16.08 24.22
CA MET A 218 -9.06 16.57 25.03
C MET A 218 -9.52 16.72 26.48
N PHE A 219 -8.77 16.17 27.42
CA PHE A 219 -9.05 16.15 28.85
C PHE A 219 -8.09 17.06 29.61
N ASN A 220 -8.59 17.85 30.55
CA ASN A 220 -7.82 18.32 31.69
C ASN A 220 -8.13 17.40 32.88
N THR A 221 -7.17 16.56 33.24
CA THR A 221 -7.38 15.48 34.21
C THR A 221 -7.39 15.96 35.66
N ASN A 222 -6.88 17.16 35.95
CA ASN A 222 -6.86 17.73 37.31
C ASN A 222 -8.21 18.32 37.76
N ASN A 223 -9.04 18.79 36.83
CA ASN A 223 -10.32 19.46 37.13
C ASN A 223 -11.53 18.80 36.46
N ASN A 224 -11.33 17.61 35.86
CA ASN A 224 -12.36 16.82 35.19
C ASN A 224 -13.13 17.62 34.13
N THR A 225 -12.42 18.39 33.31
CA THR A 225 -13.00 19.07 32.15
C THR A 225 -12.51 18.47 30.85
N MET A 226 -13.35 18.49 29.82
CA MET A 226 -13.02 18.04 28.48
C MET A 226 -13.54 18.99 27.42
N GLN A 227 -12.95 18.97 26.24
CA GLN A 227 -13.46 19.62 25.03
C GLN A 227 -13.39 18.66 23.85
N LEU A 228 -14.22 18.90 22.84
CA LEU A 228 -14.17 18.19 21.57
C LEU A 228 -13.35 19.01 20.58
N LEU A 229 -12.45 18.35 19.86
CA LEU A 229 -11.64 18.96 18.81
C LEU A 229 -11.74 18.11 17.54
N ASN A 230 -11.62 18.75 16.39
CA ASN A 230 -11.36 18.03 15.15
C ASN A 230 -10.39 18.76 14.25
N ASP A 231 -9.58 17.95 13.57
CA ASP A 231 -8.52 18.40 12.70
C ASP A 231 -8.64 17.72 11.33
N LEU A 232 -8.31 18.46 10.27
CA LEU A 232 -8.25 17.94 8.91
C LEU A 232 -7.00 18.46 8.21
N TRP A 233 -6.15 17.52 7.81
CA TRP A 233 -4.88 17.77 7.15
C TRP A 233 -4.90 17.23 5.72
N ASN A 234 -4.20 17.88 4.79
CA ASN A 234 -4.10 17.43 3.40
C ASN A 234 -2.86 16.55 3.19
N LEU A 235 -3.05 15.23 3.14
CA LEU A 235 -2.01 14.22 2.93
C LEU A 235 -1.65 13.98 1.45
N SER A 236 -2.29 14.66 0.51
CA SER A 236 -2.15 14.33 -0.93
C SER A 236 -0.71 14.44 -1.46
N SER A 237 0.14 15.21 -0.79
CA SER A 237 1.58 15.31 -1.03
C SER A 237 2.28 15.94 0.17
N LYS A 238 3.62 15.88 0.18
CA LYS A 238 4.47 16.52 1.21
C LYS A 238 4.29 18.04 1.28
N ASN A 239 3.91 18.68 0.18
CA ASN A 239 3.76 20.14 0.08
C ASN A 239 2.31 20.54 -0.23
N SER A 240 1.34 19.69 0.12
CA SER A 240 -0.07 19.97 -0.14
C SER A 240 -0.59 21.06 0.78
N VAL A 241 -1.26 22.07 0.21
CA VAL A 241 -1.82 23.19 0.95
C VAL A 241 -3.34 23.12 0.91
N LEU A 242 -3.97 23.32 2.07
CA LEU A 242 -5.41 23.52 2.17
C LEU A 242 -5.72 25.03 2.10
N TYR A 243 -6.66 25.41 1.24
CA TYR A 243 -7.04 26.81 1.02
C TYR A 243 -8.42 27.10 1.62
N SER A 244 -8.57 28.31 2.19
CA SER A 244 -9.81 28.75 2.86
C SER A 244 -11.03 28.78 1.94
N LYS A 245 -10.85 28.99 0.63
CA LYS A 245 -11.94 28.97 -0.35
C LYS A 245 -12.50 27.56 -0.60
N ASP A 246 -11.67 26.54 -0.37
CA ASP A 246 -11.92 25.14 -0.71
C ASP A 246 -12.38 24.32 0.51
N ILE A 247 -12.49 24.94 1.68
CA ILE A 247 -12.98 24.28 2.89
C ILE A 247 -13.90 25.18 3.70
N SER A 248 -14.95 24.59 4.27
CA SER A 248 -15.86 25.29 5.17
C SER A 248 -16.40 24.37 6.26
N GLY A 249 -16.60 24.91 7.46
CA GLY A 249 -17.19 24.25 8.61
C GLY A 249 -17.24 25.24 9.79
N LYS A 250 -17.33 24.77 11.04
CA LYS A 250 -17.33 25.66 12.22
C LYS A 250 -15.94 26.14 12.65
N GLY A 251 -14.90 25.47 12.20
CA GLY A 251 -13.50 25.72 12.52
C GLY A 251 -12.86 26.78 11.64
N VAL A 252 -11.53 26.86 11.76
CA VAL A 252 -10.70 27.82 11.03
C VAL A 252 -9.46 27.13 10.49
N LEU A 253 -8.87 27.69 9.43
CA LEU A 253 -7.54 27.29 9.00
C LEU A 253 -6.48 27.92 9.90
N LYS A 254 -5.54 27.10 10.38
CA LYS A 254 -4.34 27.54 11.08
C LYS A 254 -3.10 27.00 10.37
N LEU A 255 -2.05 27.80 10.41
CA LEU A 255 -0.72 27.35 9.99
C LEU A 255 -0.08 26.57 11.14
N VAL A 256 0.19 25.29 10.91
CA VAL A 256 0.92 24.41 11.84
C VAL A 256 2.17 23.92 11.12
N GLY A 257 3.34 24.39 11.55
CA GLY A 257 4.58 24.17 10.79
C GLY A 257 4.49 24.83 9.41
N LEU A 258 4.53 24.01 8.35
CA LEU A 258 4.39 24.44 6.95
C LEU A 258 3.01 24.13 6.36
N ASP A 259 2.11 23.53 7.15
CA ASP A 259 0.81 23.06 6.69
C ASP A 259 -0.33 23.98 7.11
N ASN A 260 -1.29 24.17 6.21
CA ASN A 260 -2.59 24.75 6.56
C ASN A 260 -3.53 23.63 6.99
N VAL A 261 -3.98 23.71 8.23
CA VAL A 261 -4.80 22.68 8.88
C VAL A 261 -6.14 23.29 9.25
N TYR A 262 -7.22 22.60 8.95
CA TYR A 262 -8.53 22.99 9.48
C TYR A 262 -8.67 22.45 10.90
N ILE A 263 -8.95 23.35 11.84
CA ILE A 263 -9.05 23.04 13.27
C ILE A 263 -10.34 23.64 13.81
N TYR A 264 -11.10 22.84 14.54
CA TYR A 264 -12.23 23.28 15.34
C TYR A 264 -12.07 22.79 16.79
N GLY A 265 -12.52 23.61 17.75
CA GLY A 265 -12.60 23.23 19.15
C GLY A 265 -13.85 23.74 19.82
N SER A 266 -14.51 22.89 20.59
CA SER A 266 -15.65 23.27 21.42
C SER A 266 -15.20 23.96 22.71
N ASN A 267 -16.13 24.57 23.43
CA ASN A 267 -15.87 24.99 24.81
C ASN A 267 -15.65 23.79 25.73
N PHE A 268 -14.89 24.01 26.82
CA PHE A 268 -14.75 23.03 27.88
C PHE A 268 -16.07 22.75 28.60
N ARG A 269 -16.24 21.50 29.02
CA ARG A 269 -17.37 21.02 29.81
C ARG A 269 -16.90 19.97 30.81
N SER A 270 -17.60 19.82 31.93
CA SER A 270 -17.25 18.80 32.92
C SER A 270 -17.54 17.38 32.42
N TYR A 271 -16.73 16.42 32.86
CA TYR A 271 -17.00 14.99 32.74
C TYR A 271 -16.90 14.30 34.10
N SER A 272 -17.36 13.06 34.18
CA SER A 272 -17.34 12.22 35.37
C SER A 272 -16.98 10.80 34.98
N LEU A 273 -16.23 10.09 35.84
CA LEU A 273 -15.85 8.70 35.63
C LEU A 273 -16.71 7.74 36.48
N PRO A 274 -17.04 6.52 35.99
CA PRO A 274 -16.70 6.02 34.66
C PRO A 274 -17.47 6.76 33.55
N MET A 275 -16.84 6.94 32.40
CA MET A 275 -17.40 7.62 31.24
C MET A 275 -17.38 6.71 30.02
N ALA A 276 -18.54 6.47 29.41
CA ALA A 276 -18.62 5.98 28.04
C ALA A 276 -18.50 7.15 27.06
N ALA A 277 -17.59 7.04 26.10
CA ALA A 277 -17.35 8.03 25.07
C ALA A 277 -17.32 7.36 23.70
N TYR A 278 -18.09 7.91 22.77
CA TYR A 278 -18.12 7.48 21.38
C TYR A 278 -17.70 8.65 20.50
N LEU A 279 -16.71 8.42 19.64
CA LEU A 279 -16.28 9.34 18.59
C LEU A 279 -16.68 8.75 17.24
N PHE A 280 -17.17 9.60 16.35
CA PHE A 280 -17.61 9.20 15.01
C PHE A 280 -16.97 10.09 13.96
N ILE A 281 -16.56 9.50 12.84
CA ILE A 281 -16.21 10.23 11.62
C ILE A 281 -17.02 9.60 10.49
N ARG A 282 -17.79 10.42 9.77
CA ARG A 282 -18.60 9.97 8.63
C ARG A 282 -18.24 10.78 7.39
N VAL A 283 -18.16 10.10 6.26
CA VAL A 283 -17.89 10.69 4.96
C VAL A 283 -19.12 10.55 4.06
N SER A 284 -19.47 11.64 3.41
CA SER A 284 -20.44 11.69 2.31
C SER A 284 -19.88 12.56 1.20
N TRP A 285 -20.34 12.39 -0.02
CA TRP A 285 -19.80 13.14 -1.15
C TRP A 285 -20.84 13.35 -2.25
N SER A 286 -20.59 14.37 -3.05
CA SER A 286 -21.29 14.70 -4.30
C SER A 286 -20.23 14.98 -5.38
N PRO A 287 -20.59 15.11 -6.66
CA PRO A 287 -19.62 15.39 -7.72
C PRO A 287 -18.74 16.65 -7.51
N ASP A 288 -19.20 17.59 -6.67
CA ASP A 288 -18.55 18.89 -6.45
C ASP A 288 -18.03 19.08 -5.00
N SER A 289 -18.18 18.08 -4.12
CA SER A 289 -17.73 18.22 -2.73
C SER A 289 -17.65 16.90 -1.98
N VAL A 290 -16.86 16.90 -0.91
CA VAL A 290 -16.85 15.86 0.12
C VAL A 290 -17.20 16.51 1.45
N THR A 291 -18.08 15.90 2.24
CA THR A 291 -18.41 16.32 3.59
C THR A 291 -17.92 15.28 4.60
N VAL A 292 -17.11 15.74 5.54
CA VAL A 292 -16.65 14.99 6.72
C VAL A 292 -17.43 15.47 7.93
N SER A 293 -18.21 14.58 8.53
CA SER A 293 -18.99 14.85 9.73
C SER A 293 -18.27 14.29 10.95
N TYR A 294 -18.07 15.13 11.97
CA TYR A 294 -17.45 14.76 13.24
C TYR A 294 -18.51 14.65 14.33
N GLY A 295 -18.58 13.48 14.97
CA GLY A 295 -19.62 13.14 15.94
C GLY A 295 -19.06 12.79 17.31
N TYR A 296 -19.85 13.07 18.35
CA TYR A 296 -19.60 12.60 19.70
C TYR A 296 -20.89 12.06 20.34
N SER A 297 -20.79 11.03 21.16
CA SER A 297 -21.88 10.61 22.04
C SER A 297 -21.40 10.01 23.36
N ARG A 298 -22.35 9.87 24.28
CA ARG A 298 -22.23 9.07 25.51
C ARG A 298 -22.95 7.72 25.42
N ASN A 299 -23.59 7.44 24.28
CA ASN A 299 -24.23 6.16 23.97
C ASN A 299 -24.06 5.86 22.48
N PRO A 300 -24.16 4.58 22.05
CA PRO A 300 -23.89 4.21 20.66
C PRO A 300 -25.04 4.55 19.70
N VAL A 301 -26.19 5.03 20.18
CA VAL A 301 -27.43 5.14 19.39
C VAL A 301 -27.58 6.51 18.73
N SER A 302 -27.17 7.59 19.40
CA SER A 302 -27.34 8.95 18.87
C SER A 302 -26.05 9.75 18.91
N ALA A 303 -25.49 10.05 17.74
CA ALA A 303 -24.34 10.93 17.61
C ALA A 303 -24.77 12.41 17.55
N ASN A 304 -24.10 13.26 18.34
CA ASN A 304 -24.12 14.70 18.13
C ASN A 304 -23.03 15.06 17.11
N TRP A 305 -23.44 15.38 15.88
CA TRP A 305 -22.57 15.85 14.81
C TRP A 305 -22.21 17.32 15.04
N TYR A 306 -21.11 17.53 15.77
CA TYR A 306 -20.76 18.85 16.27
C TYR A 306 -20.03 19.69 15.23
N ASP A 307 -19.42 19.09 14.20
CA ASP A 307 -18.86 19.80 13.05
C ASP A 307 -19.13 19.03 11.75
N ASN A 308 -19.37 19.76 10.67
CA ASN A 308 -19.54 19.23 9.31
C ASN A 308 -18.64 20.03 8.39
N VAL A 309 -17.53 19.41 7.98
CA VAL A 309 -16.50 20.04 7.19
C VAL A 309 -16.70 19.67 5.73
N THR A 310 -16.99 20.65 4.89
CA THR A 310 -17.11 20.48 3.45
C THR A 310 -15.80 20.85 2.79
N ILE A 311 -15.20 19.90 2.08
CA ILE A 311 -14.09 20.10 1.15
C ILE A 311 -14.71 20.26 -0.24
N LYS A 312 -14.51 21.43 -0.85
CA LYS A 312 -14.93 21.68 -2.23
C LYS A 312 -13.88 21.09 -3.16
N GLU A 313 -14.30 20.10 -3.94
CA GLU A 313 -13.44 19.42 -4.89
C GLU A 313 -14.29 19.03 -6.09
N SER A 314 -13.83 19.35 -7.30
CA SER A 314 -14.64 19.14 -8.50
C SER A 314 -14.36 17.79 -9.15
N GLY A 315 -15.38 17.20 -9.75
CA GLY A 315 -15.25 15.93 -10.46
C GLY A 315 -14.99 14.75 -9.53
N VAL A 316 -15.48 14.80 -8.28
CA VAL A 316 -15.42 13.68 -7.34
C VAL A 316 -16.20 12.50 -7.91
N LYS A 317 -15.54 11.35 -7.97
CA LYS A 317 -16.09 10.07 -8.44
C LYS A 317 -16.37 9.11 -7.29
N SER A 318 -15.62 9.21 -6.20
CA SER A 318 -15.85 8.49 -4.95
C SER A 318 -15.06 9.12 -3.80
N ALA A 319 -15.59 9.00 -2.58
CA ALA A 319 -14.88 9.30 -1.36
C ALA A 319 -15.18 8.24 -0.29
N TYR A 320 -14.15 7.77 0.40
CA TYR A 320 -14.22 6.79 1.48
C TYR A 320 -13.00 6.91 2.39
N MET A 321 -13.12 6.51 3.65
CA MET A 321 -11.97 6.29 4.50
C MET A 321 -11.34 4.93 4.18
N VAL A 322 -10.02 4.83 4.37
CA VAL A 322 -9.24 3.67 3.94
C VAL A 322 -8.19 3.28 4.97
N VAL A 323 -8.13 1.99 5.23
CA VAL A 323 -7.00 1.32 5.87
C VAL A 323 -6.30 0.48 4.81
N SER A 324 -4.95 0.49 4.75
CA SER A 324 -4.20 -0.28 3.75
C SER A 324 -2.77 -0.61 4.19
N GLY A 325 -2.48 -1.90 4.36
CA GLY A 325 -1.12 -2.37 4.64
C GLY A 325 -0.22 -2.51 3.42
N TYR A 326 -0.68 -2.10 2.23
CA TYR A 326 0.04 -2.27 0.96
C TYR A 326 1.04 -1.15 0.67
N SER A 327 0.84 0.01 1.28
CA SER A 327 1.65 1.19 1.02
C SER A 327 1.44 2.19 2.16
N MET A 328 2.45 2.99 2.40
CA MET A 328 2.30 4.25 3.14
C MET A 328 1.60 5.29 2.26
N ASP A 329 1.05 6.33 2.88
CA ASP A 329 0.47 7.46 2.16
C ASP A 329 1.56 8.35 1.49
N PRO A 330 1.17 9.37 0.69
CA PRO A 330 2.14 10.22 0.01
C PRO A 330 3.08 11.05 0.91
N ARG A 331 2.77 11.18 2.21
CA ARG A 331 3.63 11.82 3.22
C ARG A 331 4.56 10.83 3.93
N GLY A 332 4.37 9.53 3.72
CA GLY A 332 5.18 8.49 4.36
C GLY A 332 4.63 8.05 5.73
N THR A 333 3.40 8.43 6.06
CA THR A 333 2.61 7.93 7.18
C THR A 333 1.71 6.76 6.73
N PHE A 334 0.81 6.27 7.57
CA PHE A 334 0.05 5.06 7.26
C PHE A 334 -1.33 5.37 6.68
N PHE A 335 -1.83 4.48 5.83
CA PHE A 335 -3.29 4.39 5.63
C PHE A 335 -3.83 3.53 6.77
N ASP A 336 -3.99 4.11 7.95
CA ASP A 336 -4.47 3.41 9.13
C ASP A 336 -5.75 4.05 9.68
N SER A 337 -6.25 3.43 10.74
CA SER A 337 -7.25 4.04 11.60
C SER A 337 -6.96 3.64 13.03
N GLU A 338 -7.04 4.60 13.94
CA GLU A 338 -6.57 4.43 15.30
C GLU A 338 -7.51 5.11 16.30
N LEU A 339 -7.72 4.46 17.44
CA LEU A 339 -8.36 5.02 18.64
C LEU A 339 -7.33 4.98 19.77
N VAL A 340 -6.66 6.10 19.99
CA VAL A 340 -5.44 6.15 20.82
C VAL A 340 -5.49 7.27 21.84
N PHE A 341 -4.79 7.06 22.96
CA PHE A 341 -4.48 8.08 23.95
C PHE A 341 -3.14 8.73 23.64
N GLY A 342 -3.07 10.03 23.90
CA GLY A 342 -1.84 10.83 23.78
C GLY A 342 -1.88 12.08 24.65
N GLY A 343 -0.93 13.00 24.41
CA GLY A 343 -0.90 14.34 25.02
C GLY A 343 -2.04 15.25 24.56
N GLY A 344 -2.05 16.47 25.09
CA GLY A 344 -3.11 17.44 24.91
C GLY A 344 -3.15 18.20 23.59
N GLY A 345 -2.08 18.15 22.80
CA GLY A 345 -1.94 18.87 21.54
C GLY A 345 -0.54 19.43 21.33
N ASN A 346 -0.31 20.06 20.18
CA ASN A 346 0.97 20.67 19.79
C ASN A 346 2.16 19.70 19.88
N GLY A 347 1.93 18.40 19.64
CA GLY A 347 2.95 17.35 19.74
C GLY A 347 3.38 17.03 21.16
N GLU A 348 2.55 17.35 22.17
CA GLU A 348 2.81 16.95 23.55
C GLU A 348 2.88 15.42 23.67
N TYR A 349 3.91 14.92 24.34
CA TYR A 349 3.85 13.64 25.01
C TYR A 349 3.56 13.85 26.50
N THR A 350 2.74 13.01 27.11
CA THR A 350 2.34 13.14 28.53
C THR A 350 2.46 11.82 29.28
N TYR A 351 2.68 11.88 30.58
CA TYR A 351 2.86 10.71 31.45
C TYR A 351 1.56 10.36 32.15
N PHE A 352 1.14 9.10 32.07
CA PHE A 352 -0.09 8.63 32.70
C PHE A 352 0.19 7.93 34.03
N SER A 353 -0.27 8.55 35.12
CA SER A 353 -0.16 7.97 36.48
C SER A 353 -1.38 7.11 36.84
N GLU A 354 -2.51 7.33 36.19
CA GLU A 354 -3.69 6.48 36.27
C GLU A 354 -4.29 6.31 34.88
N MET A 355 -4.55 5.06 34.50
CA MET A 355 -5.33 4.72 33.32
C MET A 355 -6.02 3.39 33.55
N ASN A 356 -7.31 3.34 33.20
CA ASN A 356 -8.07 2.12 33.09
C ASN A 356 -9.22 2.40 32.11
N ALA A 357 -9.13 1.87 30.90
CA ALA A 357 -10.16 2.04 29.88
C ALA A 357 -10.28 0.79 29.00
N SER A 358 -11.51 0.47 28.58
CA SER A 358 -11.75 -0.51 27.51
C SER A 358 -12.01 0.22 26.19
N LEU A 359 -11.48 -0.30 25.09
CA LEU A 359 -11.62 0.30 23.76
C LEU A 359 -12.36 -0.63 22.78
N SER A 360 -13.03 -0.05 21.80
CA SER A 360 -13.58 -0.76 20.63
C SER A 360 -13.57 0.18 19.42
N MET A 361 -13.45 -0.39 18.22
CA MET A 361 -13.46 0.35 16.97
C MET A 361 -14.17 -0.48 15.91
N TRP A 362 -15.04 0.14 15.12
CA TRP A 362 -15.74 -0.53 14.02
C TRP A 362 -15.96 0.41 12.84
N TYR A 363 -16.19 -0.20 11.68
CA TYR A 363 -16.42 0.46 10.41
C TYR A 363 -17.85 0.23 9.94
N VAL A 364 -18.43 1.24 9.30
CA VAL A 364 -19.63 1.08 8.46
C VAL A 364 -19.18 1.09 7.01
N LEU A 365 -19.39 -0.04 6.35
CA LEU A 365 -19.04 -0.22 4.95
C LEU A 365 -19.99 0.59 4.04
N PRO A 366 -19.61 0.86 2.77
CA PRO A 366 -20.46 1.61 1.84
C PRO A 366 -21.85 0.99 1.57
N ASN A 367 -22.00 -0.31 1.81
CA ASN A 367 -23.29 -1.03 1.72
C ASN A 367 -24.16 -0.91 2.99
N GLY A 368 -23.69 -0.21 4.02
CA GLY A 368 -24.35 -0.02 5.31
C GLY A 368 -24.09 -1.11 6.35
N SER A 369 -23.34 -2.18 6.05
CA SER A 369 -23.01 -3.20 7.05
C SER A 369 -21.88 -2.76 7.97
N THR A 370 -21.90 -3.24 9.21
CA THR A 370 -20.84 -2.97 10.19
C THR A 370 -19.85 -4.13 10.27
N GLU A 371 -18.57 -3.80 10.41
CA GLU A 371 -17.50 -4.76 10.67
C GLU A 371 -16.46 -4.20 11.63
N TYR A 372 -15.65 -5.10 12.20
CA TYR A 372 -14.54 -4.76 13.09
C TYR A 372 -13.20 -4.91 12.35
N PRO A 373 -12.17 -4.16 12.75
CA PRO A 373 -10.81 -4.32 12.26
C PRO A 373 -10.37 -5.79 12.25
N ARG A 374 -9.73 -6.21 11.15
CA ARG A 374 -9.31 -7.61 10.99
C ARG A 374 -8.06 -7.93 11.80
N ALA A 375 -7.29 -6.92 12.16
CA ALA A 375 -6.15 -6.97 13.07
C ALA A 375 -6.08 -5.67 13.89
N LEU A 376 -5.63 -5.78 15.14
CA LEU A 376 -5.40 -4.66 16.03
C LEU A 376 -3.96 -4.68 16.56
N TYR A 377 -3.38 -3.49 16.71
CA TYR A 377 -2.13 -3.25 17.41
C TYR A 377 -2.38 -2.33 18.61
N GLY A 378 -1.54 -2.45 19.64
CA GLY A 378 -1.69 -1.70 20.90
C GLY A 378 -1.22 -0.25 20.87
N PHE A 379 -0.84 0.26 19.70
CA PHE A 379 -0.23 1.56 19.52
C PHE A 379 -0.60 2.12 18.15
N GLY A 380 -0.57 3.45 18.06
CA GLY A 380 -0.78 4.23 16.84
C GLY A 380 0.50 4.86 16.31
N SER A 381 0.38 5.69 15.28
CA SER A 381 1.54 6.31 14.63
C SER A 381 1.35 7.65 13.95
N ASP A 382 0.12 7.98 13.55
CA ASP A 382 -0.10 9.15 12.69
C ASP A 382 -0.25 10.43 13.53
N THR A 383 -0.71 10.31 14.77
CA THR A 383 -0.72 11.44 15.69
C THR A 383 0.65 11.77 16.26
N VAL A 384 0.94 13.07 16.39
CA VAL A 384 2.20 13.58 16.96
C VAL A 384 2.13 13.57 18.48
N GLU A 385 0.93 13.66 19.06
CA GLU A 385 0.74 13.58 20.51
C GLU A 385 0.92 12.15 21.01
N MET A 386 1.78 11.97 22.01
CA MET A 386 2.17 10.63 22.48
C MET A 386 1.75 10.39 23.94
N ALA A 387 1.61 9.13 24.30
CA ALA A 387 1.46 8.70 25.68
C ALA A 387 2.76 8.03 26.15
N ASP A 388 3.08 8.25 27.42
CA ASP A 388 4.05 7.46 28.16
C ASP A 388 3.34 6.76 29.32
N ASP A 389 3.97 5.71 29.85
CA ASP A 389 3.45 4.86 30.92
C ASP A 389 2.11 4.18 30.59
N LEU A 390 1.78 3.94 29.32
CA LEU A 390 0.58 3.19 28.93
C LEU A 390 0.92 1.87 28.21
N SER A 391 0.05 0.88 28.38
CA SER A 391 0.05 -0.37 27.62
C SER A 391 -1.38 -0.77 27.25
N THR A 392 -1.54 -1.40 26.09
CA THR A 392 -2.81 -2.01 25.67
C THR A 392 -2.68 -3.53 25.67
N GLU A 393 -3.66 -4.23 26.26
CA GLU A 393 -3.76 -5.69 26.19
C GLU A 393 -5.12 -6.13 25.66
N TYR A 394 -5.17 -7.30 25.03
CA TYR A 394 -6.40 -7.90 24.56
C TYR A 394 -6.88 -8.98 25.55
N ILE A 395 -7.84 -8.62 26.41
CA ILE A 395 -8.31 -9.46 27.51
C ILE A 395 -9.76 -9.86 27.22
N ASN A 396 -10.01 -11.17 27.10
CA ASN A 396 -11.35 -11.74 26.90
C ASN A 396 -12.12 -11.13 25.71
N GLY A 397 -11.43 -10.85 24.60
CA GLY A 397 -12.06 -10.28 23.41
C GLY A 397 -12.16 -8.75 23.38
N VAL A 398 -11.66 -8.07 24.42
CA VAL A 398 -11.75 -6.61 24.57
C VAL A 398 -10.35 -6.01 24.77
N PRO A 399 -9.94 -5.01 24.00
CA PRO A 399 -8.75 -4.21 24.27
C PRO A 399 -8.90 -3.37 25.54
N TRP A 400 -7.92 -3.43 26.44
CA TRP A 400 -7.84 -2.65 27.67
C TRP A 400 -6.56 -1.85 27.71
N VAL A 401 -6.66 -0.56 28.04
CA VAL A 401 -5.52 0.34 28.28
C VAL A 401 -5.37 0.56 29.77
N TYR A 402 -4.13 0.42 30.25
CA TYR A 402 -3.76 0.63 31.65
C TYR A 402 -2.32 1.14 31.75
N VAL A 403 -1.89 1.50 32.96
CA VAL A 403 -0.52 1.98 33.20
C VAL A 403 0.51 0.87 32.99
N GLY A 404 1.48 1.05 32.10
CA GLY A 404 2.47 0.02 31.77
C GLY A 404 3.60 0.51 30.85
N SER A 405 4.53 -0.39 30.50
CA SER A 405 5.74 -0.06 29.74
C SER A 405 5.58 -0.15 28.21
N GLY A 406 4.35 -0.08 27.71
CA GLY A 406 4.02 -0.29 26.29
C GLY A 406 3.93 -1.76 25.87
N ASN A 407 2.95 -2.04 25.00
CA ASN A 407 2.84 -3.32 24.29
C ASN A 407 2.72 -3.05 22.78
N PHE A 408 3.85 -3.22 22.09
CA PHE A 408 3.95 -3.02 20.65
C PHE A 408 3.69 -4.31 19.85
N ARG A 409 3.17 -5.36 20.47
CA ARG A 409 2.86 -6.62 19.75
C ARG A 409 1.46 -6.50 19.10
N PRO A 410 1.17 -7.32 18.07
CA PRO A 410 -0.20 -7.49 17.60
C PRO A 410 -1.11 -7.95 18.74
N LEU A 411 -2.28 -7.31 18.89
CA LEU A 411 -3.27 -7.63 19.92
C LEU A 411 -4.18 -8.79 19.51
N THR A 412 -4.53 -8.86 18.22
CA THR A 412 -5.41 -9.91 17.69
C THR A 412 -4.68 -10.77 16.65
N VAL A 413 -5.01 -12.05 16.65
CA VAL A 413 -4.52 -13.02 15.65
C VAL A 413 -5.67 -13.35 14.72
N TYR A 414 -5.50 -13.06 13.43
CA TYR A 414 -6.52 -13.37 12.44
C TYR A 414 -6.62 -14.88 12.19
N SER A 415 -7.84 -15.41 12.28
CA SER A 415 -8.18 -16.77 11.84
C SER A 415 -8.78 -16.72 10.43
N ALA A 416 -8.05 -17.23 9.45
CA ALA A 416 -8.50 -17.27 8.06
C ALA A 416 -9.81 -18.07 7.89
N PRO A 417 -10.82 -17.56 7.16
CA PRO A 417 -11.96 -18.35 6.73
C PRO A 417 -11.46 -19.57 5.98
N THR A 418 -12.00 -20.76 6.25
CA THR A 418 -11.46 -22.02 5.70
C THR A 418 -11.57 -22.13 4.18
N ASN A 419 -12.50 -21.40 3.56
CA ASN A 419 -12.89 -21.60 2.16
C ASN A 419 -12.28 -20.53 1.24
N PHE A 420 -11.15 -20.84 0.61
CA PHE A 420 -10.54 -20.03 -0.45
C PHE A 420 -11.11 -20.41 -1.83
N SER A 421 -11.51 -19.43 -2.63
CA SER A 421 -11.94 -19.64 -4.02
C SER A 421 -11.53 -18.46 -4.91
N ILE A 422 -11.67 -18.60 -6.23
CA ILE A 422 -11.38 -17.53 -7.18
C ILE A 422 -12.51 -17.39 -8.20
N LYS A 423 -12.70 -16.18 -8.71
CA LYS A 423 -13.48 -15.89 -9.93
C LYS A 423 -12.52 -15.40 -10.99
N ALA A 424 -12.41 -16.09 -12.13
CA ALA A 424 -11.52 -15.66 -13.20
C ALA A 424 -12.22 -15.67 -14.56
N SER A 425 -11.76 -14.82 -15.47
CA SER A 425 -12.19 -14.76 -16.86
C SER A 425 -11.01 -14.56 -17.79
N ILE A 426 -11.08 -15.11 -19.00
CA ILE A 426 -10.10 -14.89 -20.06
C ILE A 426 -10.84 -14.39 -21.30
N LYS A 427 -10.36 -13.28 -21.87
CA LYS A 427 -10.76 -12.83 -23.21
C LYS A 427 -9.70 -13.30 -24.22
N THR A 428 -10.15 -14.11 -25.16
CA THR A 428 -9.31 -14.69 -26.24
C THR A 428 -9.85 -14.29 -27.60
N HIS A 429 -9.00 -14.32 -28.61
CA HIS A 429 -9.37 -14.20 -30.02
C HIS A 429 -8.92 -15.47 -30.77
N SER A 430 -9.31 -15.60 -32.02
CA SER A 430 -8.72 -16.58 -32.93
C SER A 430 -7.35 -16.09 -33.38
N TYR A 431 -6.29 -16.89 -33.22
CA TYR A 431 -4.93 -16.55 -33.66
C TYR A 431 -4.53 -17.41 -34.86
N SER A 432 -3.71 -16.87 -35.76
CA SER A 432 -3.08 -17.66 -36.82
C SER A 432 -1.72 -18.19 -36.36
N TYR A 433 -1.30 -19.34 -36.91
CA TYR A 433 0.01 -19.91 -36.62
C TYR A 433 1.14 -18.91 -36.93
N GLY A 434 2.08 -18.77 -35.99
CA GLY A 434 3.14 -17.77 -36.04
C GLY A 434 2.79 -16.41 -35.40
N GLU A 435 1.52 -16.14 -35.08
CA GLU A 435 1.15 -14.94 -34.34
C GLU A 435 1.34 -15.13 -32.82
N PRO A 436 1.87 -14.11 -32.10
CA PRO A 436 1.90 -14.12 -30.64
C PRO A 436 0.48 -14.20 -30.06
N VAL A 437 0.21 -15.23 -29.27
CA VAL A 437 -1.09 -15.43 -28.62
C VAL A 437 -1.16 -14.54 -27.39
N GLN A 438 -1.98 -13.48 -27.44
CA GLN A 438 -2.15 -12.53 -26.35
C GLN A 438 -3.48 -12.71 -25.63
N ILE A 439 -3.47 -13.20 -24.40
CA ILE A 439 -4.67 -13.30 -23.57
C ILE A 439 -4.76 -12.13 -22.59
N ASN A 440 -5.96 -11.58 -22.42
CA ASN A 440 -6.26 -10.69 -21.31
C ASN A 440 -7.03 -11.52 -20.29
N PHE A 441 -6.44 -11.77 -19.13
CA PHE A 441 -7.15 -12.44 -18.04
C PHE A 441 -7.43 -11.47 -16.90
N SER A 442 -8.55 -11.70 -16.23
CA SER A 442 -8.90 -11.07 -14.97
C SER A 442 -9.20 -12.14 -13.94
N GLU A 443 -8.85 -11.88 -12.68
CA GLU A 443 -9.06 -12.78 -11.56
C GLU A 443 -9.39 -11.99 -10.30
N THR A 444 -10.29 -12.55 -9.49
CA THR A 444 -10.67 -12.04 -8.18
C THR A 444 -10.58 -13.17 -7.16
N SER A 445 -9.68 -13.02 -6.19
CA SER A 445 -9.50 -13.96 -5.11
C SER A 445 -10.53 -13.73 -4.00
N LEU A 446 -11.33 -14.74 -3.70
CA LEU A 446 -12.40 -14.68 -2.71
C LEU A 446 -11.98 -15.44 -1.44
N ASN A 447 -11.95 -14.73 -0.32
CA ASN A 447 -11.47 -15.25 0.97
C ASN A 447 -10.02 -15.78 0.92
N GLY A 448 -9.30 -15.51 -0.15
CA GLY A 448 -7.88 -15.78 -0.29
C GLY A 448 -7.08 -14.78 0.53
N ILE A 449 -5.83 -15.12 0.80
CA ILE A 449 -4.94 -14.21 1.49
C ILE A 449 -3.72 -13.95 0.63
N ALA A 450 -3.44 -12.70 0.30
CA ALA A 450 -2.23 -12.32 -0.43
C ALA A 450 -0.93 -12.74 0.31
N PRO A 451 0.20 -12.89 -0.39
CA PRO A 451 0.35 -12.82 -1.85
C PRO A 451 -0.34 -13.98 -2.58
N TYR A 452 -0.89 -13.70 -3.74
CA TYR A 452 -1.47 -14.67 -4.66
C TYR A 452 -0.43 -15.03 -5.70
N THR A 453 0.03 -16.28 -5.68
CA THR A 453 0.86 -16.85 -6.74
C THR A 453 -0.06 -17.46 -7.78
N ILE A 454 -0.10 -16.84 -8.96
CA ILE A 454 -0.99 -17.21 -10.05
C ILE A 454 -0.17 -17.96 -11.08
N TYR A 455 -0.62 -19.18 -11.41
CA TYR A 455 -0.11 -19.97 -12.51
C TYR A 455 -1.17 -20.06 -13.61
N ILE A 456 -0.73 -19.80 -14.84
CA ILE A 456 -1.53 -20.08 -16.03
C ILE A 456 -0.92 -21.32 -16.68
N THR A 457 -1.70 -22.39 -16.77
CA THR A 457 -1.25 -23.63 -17.41
C THR A 457 -1.83 -23.74 -18.82
N LEU A 458 -1.03 -24.18 -19.79
CA LEU A 458 -1.45 -24.63 -21.12
C LEU A 458 -1.36 -26.17 -21.17
N ASN A 459 -2.47 -26.85 -21.40
CA ASN A 459 -2.56 -28.32 -21.44
C ASN A 459 -1.93 -29.00 -20.20
N GLY A 460 -2.06 -28.38 -19.03
CA GLY A 460 -1.53 -28.88 -17.75
C GLY A 460 -0.08 -28.47 -17.44
N SER A 461 0.66 -27.85 -18.37
CA SER A 461 2.01 -27.33 -18.13
C SER A 461 1.97 -25.85 -17.78
N VAL A 462 2.76 -25.41 -16.78
CA VAL A 462 2.85 -23.97 -16.41
C VAL A 462 3.44 -23.19 -17.57
N ALA A 463 2.67 -22.25 -18.10
CA ALA A 463 3.06 -21.38 -19.22
C ALA A 463 3.41 -19.96 -18.77
N ALA A 464 2.83 -19.50 -17.66
CA ALA A 464 3.20 -18.25 -17.02
C ALA A 464 2.95 -18.35 -15.51
N SER A 465 3.77 -17.63 -14.73
CA SER A 465 3.57 -17.45 -13.30
C SER A 465 3.87 -16.01 -12.90
N PHE A 466 3.11 -15.49 -11.94
CA PHE A 466 3.39 -14.19 -11.32
C PHE A 466 2.75 -14.12 -9.94
N THR A 467 3.30 -13.25 -9.10
CA THR A 467 2.79 -12.99 -7.76
C THR A 467 2.13 -11.61 -7.75
N THR A 468 0.92 -11.53 -7.21
CA THR A 468 0.23 -10.27 -6.97
C THR A 468 -0.26 -10.22 -5.53
N TYR A 469 -0.33 -9.02 -4.95
CA TYR A 469 -1.02 -8.85 -3.68
C TYR A 469 -2.44 -8.33 -3.88
N GLN A 470 -2.80 -7.90 -5.09
CA GLN A 470 -4.13 -7.38 -5.37
C GLN A 470 -5.15 -8.51 -5.34
N GLN A 471 -6.23 -8.31 -4.58
CA GLN A 471 -7.35 -9.24 -4.55
C GLN A 471 -8.08 -9.32 -5.90
N GLU A 472 -8.12 -8.20 -6.63
CA GLU A 472 -8.58 -8.12 -8.01
C GLU A 472 -7.37 -7.82 -8.89
N PHE A 473 -7.10 -8.70 -9.84
CA PHE A 473 -5.94 -8.60 -10.70
C PHE A 473 -6.33 -8.78 -12.16
N SER A 474 -5.68 -8.01 -13.04
CA SER A 474 -5.83 -8.17 -14.48
C SER A 474 -4.49 -7.96 -15.16
N LYS A 475 -4.13 -8.86 -16.07
CA LYS A 475 -2.86 -8.77 -16.80
C LYS A 475 -2.98 -9.38 -18.20
N LYS A 476 -2.25 -8.77 -19.13
CA LYS A 476 -2.02 -9.32 -20.45
C LYS A 476 -0.86 -10.31 -20.39
N VAL A 477 -1.07 -11.52 -20.91
CA VAL A 477 -0.04 -12.56 -21.01
C VAL A 477 0.11 -12.95 -22.48
N THR A 478 1.36 -13.03 -22.93
CA THR A 478 1.70 -13.36 -24.32
C THR A 478 2.43 -14.69 -24.37
N PHE A 479 1.93 -15.62 -25.17
CA PHE A 479 2.60 -16.89 -25.49
C PHE A 479 3.19 -16.81 -26.90
N GLN A 480 4.46 -17.17 -27.02
CA GLN A 480 5.17 -17.19 -28.30
C GLN A 480 5.21 -18.62 -28.85
N ASN A 481 5.20 -18.76 -30.18
CA ASN A 481 5.48 -20.02 -30.88
C ASN A 481 4.55 -21.19 -30.50
N LEU A 482 3.25 -20.92 -30.33
CA LEU A 482 2.27 -22.00 -30.19
C LEU A 482 1.99 -22.62 -31.57
N ASN A 483 2.04 -23.95 -31.63
CA ASN A 483 1.63 -24.72 -32.81
C ASN A 483 0.13 -24.55 -33.07
N SER A 484 -0.31 -24.89 -34.28
CA SER A 484 -1.73 -24.94 -34.58
C SER A 484 -2.42 -26.02 -33.72
N GLY A 485 -3.59 -25.68 -33.17
CA GLY A 485 -4.30 -26.54 -32.23
C GLY A 485 -5.20 -25.78 -31.27
N THR A 486 -5.98 -26.54 -30.49
CA THR A 486 -6.77 -26.00 -29.37
C THR A 486 -6.04 -26.31 -28.06
N TYR A 487 -5.83 -25.28 -27.26
CA TYR A 487 -5.17 -25.37 -25.96
C TYR A 487 -6.18 -25.15 -24.83
N LEU A 488 -6.06 -25.96 -23.78
CA LEU A 488 -6.82 -25.83 -22.54
C LEU A 488 -6.03 -25.00 -21.54
N LEU A 489 -6.59 -23.85 -21.16
CA LEU A 489 -6.03 -22.99 -20.14
C LEU A 489 -6.70 -23.25 -18.79
N LYS A 490 -5.90 -23.37 -17.73
CA LYS A 490 -6.39 -23.30 -16.35
C LYS A 490 -5.63 -22.21 -15.61
N ILE A 491 -6.37 -21.50 -14.76
CA ILE A 491 -5.79 -20.55 -13.81
C ILE A 491 -5.76 -21.26 -12.47
N ILE A 492 -4.57 -21.32 -11.88
CA ILE A 492 -4.33 -21.84 -10.54
C ILE A 492 -3.86 -20.68 -9.71
N VAL A 493 -4.50 -20.45 -8.57
CA VAL A 493 -4.06 -19.42 -7.63
C VAL A 493 -3.73 -20.12 -6.32
N ILE A 494 -2.52 -19.87 -5.83
CA ILE A 494 -2.07 -20.27 -4.50
C ILE A 494 -1.99 -19.01 -3.65
N ASP A 495 -2.68 -19.00 -2.52
CA ASP A 495 -2.66 -17.87 -1.61
C ASP A 495 -1.44 -17.93 -0.65
N GLY A 496 -1.20 -16.87 0.11
CA GLY A 496 -0.07 -16.70 1.01
C GLY A 496 -0.11 -17.58 2.27
N ILE A 497 -1.07 -18.51 2.40
CA ILE A 497 -1.01 -19.64 3.36
C ILE A 497 -1.09 -20.99 2.64
N ASN A 498 -0.67 -21.04 1.38
CA ASN A 498 -0.60 -22.25 0.55
C ASN A 498 -1.94 -22.96 0.34
N ARG A 499 -3.06 -22.22 0.34
CA ARG A 499 -4.35 -22.75 -0.12
C ARG A 499 -4.45 -22.55 -1.62
N THR A 500 -5.03 -23.50 -2.32
CA THR A 500 -5.11 -23.48 -3.78
C THR A 500 -6.55 -23.41 -4.28
N ALA A 501 -6.80 -22.55 -5.24
CA ALA A 501 -8.07 -22.42 -5.95
C ALA A 501 -7.84 -22.40 -7.46
N TYR A 502 -8.88 -22.73 -8.23
CA TYR A 502 -8.77 -22.97 -9.66
C TYR A 502 -9.94 -22.33 -10.43
N ALA A 503 -9.70 -21.94 -11.67
CA ALA A 503 -10.72 -21.50 -12.61
C ALA A 503 -10.42 -22.02 -14.02
N GLY A 504 -11.49 -22.32 -14.75
CA GLY A 504 -11.45 -22.92 -16.09
C GLY A 504 -11.95 -24.37 -16.12
N PRO A 505 -11.68 -25.12 -17.21
CA PRO A 505 -10.80 -24.74 -18.31
C PRO A 505 -11.37 -23.65 -19.22
N PHE A 506 -10.49 -22.82 -19.77
CA PHE A 506 -10.75 -21.90 -20.88
C PHE A 506 -10.09 -22.45 -22.15
N THR A 507 -10.50 -21.98 -23.32
CA THR A 507 -9.95 -22.44 -24.61
C THR A 507 -9.28 -21.30 -25.37
N VAL A 508 -8.15 -21.63 -25.99
CA VAL A 508 -7.48 -20.80 -27.00
C VAL A 508 -7.25 -21.66 -28.23
N THR A 509 -7.63 -21.17 -29.41
CA THR A 509 -7.42 -21.88 -30.67
C THR A 509 -6.45 -21.11 -31.55
N VAL A 510 -5.38 -21.80 -31.97
CA VAL A 510 -4.41 -21.34 -32.96
C VAL A 510 -4.71 -22.06 -34.26
N TYR A 511 -5.14 -21.33 -35.28
CA TYR A 511 -5.45 -21.88 -36.58
C TYR A 511 -4.17 -22.06 -37.40
N PRO A 512 -4.04 -23.13 -38.20
CA PRO A 512 -2.95 -23.26 -39.15
C PRO A 512 -2.98 -22.10 -40.16
N THR A 513 -1.84 -21.78 -40.75
CA THR A 513 -1.78 -20.77 -41.81
C THR A 513 -2.72 -21.14 -42.97
N LEU A 514 -3.20 -20.15 -43.74
CA LEU A 514 -4.00 -20.43 -44.95
C LEU A 514 -3.28 -21.41 -45.89
N ILE A 515 -1.94 -21.36 -45.96
CA ILE A 515 -1.12 -22.27 -46.77
C ILE A 515 -1.26 -23.72 -46.28
N GLU A 516 -1.16 -23.98 -44.97
CA GLU A 516 -1.32 -25.32 -44.39
C GLU A 516 -2.78 -25.82 -44.46
N ARG A 517 -3.75 -24.92 -44.32
CA ARG A 517 -5.18 -25.24 -44.39
C ARG A 517 -5.63 -25.70 -45.78
N TYR A 518 -5.00 -25.17 -46.83
CA TYR A 518 -5.31 -25.52 -48.22
C TYR A 518 -4.28 -26.44 -48.89
N TYR A 519 -3.14 -26.75 -48.25
CA TYR A 519 -2.13 -27.64 -48.82
C TYR A 519 -2.69 -28.99 -49.29
N PRO A 520 -3.58 -29.69 -48.55
CA PRO A 520 -4.18 -30.94 -49.01
C PRO A 520 -5.07 -30.75 -50.25
N ILE A 521 -5.73 -29.59 -50.37
CA ILE A 521 -6.64 -29.27 -51.47
C ILE A 521 -5.84 -28.87 -52.72
N ILE A 522 -4.83 -28.02 -52.56
CA ILE A 522 -3.92 -27.61 -53.65
C ILE A 522 -3.16 -28.80 -54.19
N TYR A 523 -2.65 -29.68 -53.31
CA TYR A 523 -1.97 -30.91 -53.71
C TYR A 523 -2.91 -31.81 -54.51
N ASN A 524 -4.12 -32.10 -54.01
CA ASN A 524 -5.08 -32.95 -54.73
C ASN A 524 -5.52 -32.40 -56.09
N VAL A 525 -5.69 -31.06 -56.21
CA VAL A 525 -6.02 -30.44 -57.49
C VAL A 525 -4.85 -30.56 -58.47
N THR A 526 -3.61 -30.33 -58.03
CA THR A 526 -2.44 -30.48 -58.89
C THR A 526 -2.19 -31.94 -59.31
N THR A 527 -2.37 -32.93 -58.42
CA THR A 527 -2.29 -34.35 -58.83
C THR A 527 -3.37 -34.73 -59.82
N MET A 528 -4.62 -34.28 -59.63
CA MET A 528 -5.69 -34.54 -60.62
C MET A 528 -5.40 -33.89 -61.97
N THR A 529 -4.92 -32.64 -62.01
CA THR A 529 -4.58 -31.97 -63.27
C THR A 529 -3.43 -32.69 -64.00
N VAL A 530 -2.39 -33.14 -63.29
CA VAL A 530 -1.29 -33.90 -63.89
C VAL A 530 -1.77 -35.26 -64.41
N VAL A 531 -2.61 -35.99 -63.67
CA VAL A 531 -3.18 -37.26 -64.13
C VAL A 531 -4.06 -37.06 -65.37
N VAL A 532 -4.91 -36.04 -65.39
CA VAL A 532 -5.74 -35.73 -66.57
C VAL A 532 -4.88 -35.37 -67.78
N LEU A 533 -3.83 -34.56 -67.62
CA LEU A 533 -2.92 -34.20 -68.71
C LEU A 533 -2.10 -35.40 -69.21
N VAL A 534 -1.66 -36.29 -68.33
CA VAL A 534 -0.96 -37.54 -68.71
C VAL A 534 -1.89 -38.50 -69.45
N VAL A 535 -3.13 -38.66 -68.98
CA VAL A 535 -4.16 -39.48 -69.64
C VAL A 535 -4.54 -38.89 -71.00
N LEU A 536 -4.68 -37.56 -71.10
CA LEU A 536 -4.96 -36.87 -72.36
C LEU A 536 -3.78 -36.96 -73.34
N GLY A 537 -2.55 -36.83 -72.86
CA GLY A 537 -1.33 -37.01 -73.65
C GLY A 537 -1.18 -38.43 -74.17
N LEU A 538 -1.45 -39.44 -73.34
CA LEU A 538 -1.50 -40.85 -73.76
C LEU A 538 -2.61 -41.08 -74.79
N TYR A 539 -3.84 -40.59 -74.53
CA TYR A 539 -4.97 -40.71 -75.46
C TYR A 539 -4.68 -40.09 -76.83
N LEU A 540 -4.07 -38.90 -76.87
CA LEU A 540 -3.68 -38.23 -78.12
C LEU A 540 -2.52 -38.96 -78.83
N SER A 541 -1.57 -39.53 -78.08
CA SER A 541 -0.49 -40.37 -78.64
C SER A 541 -0.99 -41.67 -79.26
N PHE A 542 -2.12 -42.22 -78.80
CA PHE A 542 -2.74 -43.42 -79.40
C PHE A 542 -3.61 -43.10 -80.63
N ARG A 543 -4.15 -41.88 -80.74
CA ARG A 543 -4.93 -41.45 -81.93
C ARG A 543 -4.08 -41.00 -83.11
N GLY A 544 -2.85 -40.54 -82.87
CA GLY A 544 -1.95 -40.04 -83.92
C GLY A 544 -1.28 -41.08 -84.82
N LYS A 545 -1.54 -42.39 -84.64
CA LYS A 545 -0.86 -43.45 -85.41
C LYS A 545 -1.72 -44.21 -86.43
N ASN A 546 -2.99 -43.86 -86.61
CA ASN A 546 -3.83 -44.48 -87.65
C ASN A 546 -4.27 -43.43 -88.67
N GLY A 547 -3.48 -43.23 -89.72
CA GLY A 547 -3.92 -42.41 -90.85
C GLY A 547 -2.85 -41.92 -91.82
N VAL A 548 -2.00 -42.81 -92.35
CA VAL A 548 -1.47 -42.72 -93.73
C VAL A 548 -1.20 -44.14 -94.25
N GLN A 549 -2.17 -44.66 -95.01
CA GLN A 549 -1.96 -45.46 -96.22
C GLN A 549 -3.07 -45.10 -97.19
#